data_AF-A0AAV0WD36-F1
#
_entry.id   AF-A0AAV0WD36-F1
#
_cell.length_a   1.000
_cell.length_b   1.000
_cell.length_c   1.000
_cell.angle_alpha   90.00
_cell.angle_beta   90.00
_cell.angle_gamma   90.00
#
_symmetry.space_group_name_H-M   'P 1'
#
loop_
_entity.id
_entity.type
_entity.pdbx_description
1 polymer ?
#
loop_
_entity_poly.entity_id
_entity_poly.type
_entity_poly.pdbx_seq_one_letter_code
_entity_poly.pdbx_strand_id
1 'polypeptide(L)'
;MGLNIDVVKQGVGTTNDGNSARRFFENPNKVAEITGLDETLIYNFSVILQVISSGQRVDYIKFGVYCTKTAERYISLYKWYYMPSSVHKLLFHGADIIKHAIVPIGQLSEEAQEARN
;
A
#
# COMPACT_ATOMS: atom_id res chain seq x y z
N MET A 1 -18.62 1.24 -6.47
CA MET A 1 -17.30 0.59 -6.56
C MET A 1 -17.40 -0.84 -7.06
N GLY A 2 -18.52 -1.56 -6.89
CA GLY A 2 -18.66 -2.91 -7.47
C GLY A 2 -17.58 -3.86 -6.97
N LEU A 3 -17.27 -3.77 -5.67
CA LEU A 3 -16.25 -4.53 -4.97
C LEU A 3 -16.91 -5.32 -3.84
N ASN A 4 -16.53 -6.59 -3.72
CA ASN A 4 -16.80 -7.39 -2.53
C ASN A 4 -15.55 -7.34 -1.67
N ILE A 5 -15.57 -6.54 -0.61
CA ILE A 5 -14.44 -6.39 0.31
C ILE A 5 -14.68 -7.28 1.53
N ASP A 6 -13.62 -7.96 1.96
CA ASP A 6 -13.61 -8.82 3.15
C ASP A 6 -14.63 -9.98 3.15
N VAL A 7 -14.98 -10.48 1.96
CA VAL A 7 -15.86 -11.65 1.83
C VAL A 7 -15.02 -12.91 1.84
N VAL A 8 -15.33 -13.86 2.73
CA VAL A 8 -14.60 -15.13 2.85
C VAL A 8 -14.75 -15.98 1.58
N LYS A 9 -13.62 -16.43 1.03
CA LYS A 9 -13.53 -17.45 -0.01
C LYS A 9 -13.04 -18.75 0.63
N GLN A 10 -13.87 -19.79 0.65
CA GLN A 10 -13.52 -21.05 1.31
C GLN A 10 -12.22 -21.64 0.73
N GLY A 11 -11.27 -21.97 1.62
CA GLY A 11 -10.00 -22.60 1.28
C GLY A 11 -8.88 -21.67 0.77
N VAL A 12 -9.15 -20.38 0.50
CA VAL A 12 -8.17 -19.46 -0.11
C VAL A 12 -8.10 -18.07 0.52
N GLY A 13 -8.86 -17.80 1.60
CA GLY A 13 -8.79 -16.54 2.36
C GLY A 13 -10.02 -15.65 2.12
N THR A 14 -9.81 -14.39 1.73
CA THR A 14 -10.89 -13.42 1.47
C THR A 14 -10.85 -12.92 0.02
N THR A 15 -11.86 -12.13 -0.37
CA THR A 15 -11.90 -11.44 -1.67
C THR A 15 -10.88 -10.31 -1.81
N ASN A 16 -10.06 -10.04 -0.80
CA ASN A 16 -9.05 -8.97 -0.80
C ASN A 16 -7.76 -9.43 -1.50
N ASP A 17 -7.84 -9.59 -2.83
CA ASP A 17 -6.69 -9.85 -3.69
C ASP A 17 -6.10 -8.55 -4.27
N GLY A 18 -5.02 -8.66 -5.06
CA GLY A 18 -4.36 -7.51 -5.68
C GLY A 18 -5.28 -6.67 -6.57
N ASN A 19 -6.30 -7.28 -7.19
CA ASN A 19 -7.28 -6.55 -8.01
C ASN A 19 -8.24 -5.74 -7.13
N SER A 20 -8.73 -6.34 -6.04
CA SER A 20 -9.51 -5.63 -5.02
C SER A 20 -8.73 -4.46 -4.42
N ALA A 21 -7.44 -4.65 -4.11
CA ALA A 21 -6.56 -3.60 -3.60
C ALA A 21 -6.40 -2.44 -4.60
N ARG A 22 -6.12 -2.70 -5.88
CA ARG A 22 -6.01 -1.63 -6.90
C ARG A 22 -7.28 -0.80 -7.01
N ARG A 23 -8.44 -1.45 -7.06
CA ARG A 23 -9.73 -0.76 -7.16
C ARG A 23 -10.11 -0.02 -5.87
N PHE A 24 -9.68 -0.51 -4.72
CA PHE A 24 -9.82 0.22 -3.44
C PHE A 24 -9.05 1.53 -3.50
N PHE A 25 -7.77 1.51 -3.91
CA PHE A 25 -6.92 2.72 -3.93
C PHE A 25 -7.13 3.64 -5.15
N GLU A 26 -8.01 3.28 -6.10
CA GLU A 26 -8.30 4.05 -7.31
C GLU A 26 -9.05 5.36 -7.04
N ASN A 27 -9.92 5.38 -6.03
CA ASN A 27 -10.76 6.54 -5.69
C ASN A 27 -10.71 6.86 -4.18
N PRO A 28 -9.62 7.49 -3.69
CA PRO A 28 -9.44 7.77 -2.26
C PRO A 28 -10.58 8.52 -1.60
N ASN A 29 -11.15 9.53 -2.29
CA ASN A 29 -12.30 10.29 -1.79
C ASN A 29 -13.51 9.39 -1.50
N LYS A 30 -13.84 8.49 -2.44
CA LYS A 30 -14.97 7.57 -2.29
C LYS A 30 -14.72 6.53 -1.20
N VAL A 31 -13.48 6.07 -1.05
CA VAL A 31 -13.11 5.18 0.06
C VAL A 31 -13.22 5.90 1.39
N ALA A 32 -12.75 7.14 1.48
CA ALA A 32 -12.85 7.95 2.69
C ALA A 32 -14.32 8.14 3.10
N GLU A 33 -15.19 8.47 2.13
CA GLU A 33 -16.64 8.59 2.34
C GLU A 33 -17.26 7.29 2.88
N ILE A 34 -16.90 6.13 2.31
CA ILE A 34 -17.46 4.83 2.68
C ILE A 34 -16.93 4.33 4.03
N THR A 35 -15.64 4.49 4.28
CA THR A 35 -14.95 3.89 5.44
C THR A 35 -14.86 4.82 6.64
N GLY A 36 -15.10 6.13 6.45
CA GLY A 36 -14.87 7.16 7.45
C GLY A 36 -13.38 7.42 7.75
N LEU A 37 -12.47 6.88 6.94
CA LEU A 37 -11.03 7.10 7.08
C LEU A 37 -10.60 8.39 6.38
N ASP A 38 -9.45 8.90 6.78
CA ASP A 38 -8.88 10.12 6.23
C ASP A 38 -8.46 9.94 4.77
N GLU A 39 -9.03 10.77 3.89
CA GLU A 39 -8.77 10.73 2.44
C GLU A 39 -7.29 10.90 2.11
N THR A 40 -6.61 11.83 2.78
CA THR A 40 -5.19 12.10 2.50
C THR A 40 -4.33 10.90 2.88
N LEU A 41 -4.64 10.21 3.97
CA LEU A 41 -3.93 8.99 4.36
C LEU A 41 -4.15 7.88 3.34
N ILE A 42 -5.39 7.68 2.86
CA ILE A 42 -5.70 6.70 1.81
C ILE A 42 -4.95 7.05 0.52
N TYR A 43 -4.95 8.31 0.12
CA TYR A 43 -4.23 8.80 -1.05
C TYR A 43 -2.73 8.56 -0.93
N ASN A 44 -2.13 8.89 0.22
CA ASN A 44 -0.71 8.66 0.45
C ASN A 44 -0.33 7.18 0.32
N PHE A 45 -1.14 6.27 0.88
CA PHE A 45 -0.94 4.84 0.70
C PHE A 45 -1.07 4.43 -0.77
N SER A 46 -2.06 4.96 -1.51
CA SER A 46 -2.20 4.72 -2.95
C SER A 46 -0.92 5.10 -3.71
N VAL A 47 -0.37 6.29 -3.45
CA VAL A 47 0.88 6.77 -4.08
C VAL A 47 2.06 5.87 -3.73
N ILE A 48 2.23 5.53 -2.45
CA ILE A 48 3.33 4.67 -2.00
C ILE A 48 3.27 3.30 -2.69
N LEU A 49 2.08 2.69 -2.75
CA LEU A 49 1.87 1.38 -3.39
C LEU A 49 2.11 1.43 -4.91
N GLN A 50 1.71 2.51 -5.59
CA GLN A 50 2.01 2.72 -7.01
C GLN A 50 3.52 2.87 -7.26
N VAL A 51 4.23 3.60 -6.41
CA VAL A 51 5.69 3.80 -6.55
C VAL A 51 6.44 2.48 -6.42
N ILE A 52 6.14 1.66 -5.40
CA ILE A 52 6.81 0.37 -5.21
C ILE A 52 6.48 -0.63 -6.34
N SER A 53 5.26 -0.57 -6.90
CA SER A 53 4.84 -1.48 -7.99
C SER A 53 5.24 -1.00 -9.39
N SER A 54 5.72 0.23 -9.55
CA SER A 54 6.00 0.85 -10.85
C SER A 54 7.06 0.13 -11.70
N GLY A 55 7.94 -0.64 -11.07
CA GLY A 55 9.10 -1.24 -11.73
C GLY A 55 10.13 -0.21 -12.24
N GLN A 56 10.02 1.05 -11.83
CA GLN A 56 10.92 2.14 -12.18
C GLN A 56 11.93 2.45 -11.07
N ARG A 57 13.02 3.14 -11.40
CA ARG A 57 13.94 3.66 -10.37
C ARG A 57 13.23 4.74 -9.54
N VAL A 58 13.32 4.61 -8.23
CA VAL A 58 12.69 5.52 -7.26
C VAL A 58 13.77 6.29 -6.52
N ASP A 59 13.57 7.60 -6.35
CA ASP A 59 14.37 8.43 -5.46
C ASP A 59 14.04 8.07 -4.00
N TYR A 60 14.91 7.28 -3.38
CA TYR A 60 14.71 6.76 -2.02
C TYR A 60 14.65 7.88 -0.97
N ILE A 61 15.28 9.04 -1.20
CA ILE A 61 15.26 10.17 -0.25
C ILE A 61 13.87 10.79 -0.26
N LYS A 62 13.34 11.12 -1.45
CA LYS A 62 11.98 11.67 -1.58
C LYS A 62 10.92 10.69 -1.11
N PHE A 63 11.09 9.41 -1.45
CA PHE A 63 10.21 8.35 -0.99
C PHE A 63 10.21 8.25 0.54
N GLY A 64 11.39 8.23 1.18
CA GLY A 64 11.53 8.20 2.62
C GLY A 64 10.82 9.37 3.31
N VAL A 65 11.02 10.60 2.83
CA VAL A 65 10.33 11.79 3.36
C VAL A 65 8.80 11.65 3.23
N TYR A 66 8.31 11.13 2.10
CA TYR A 66 6.88 10.93 1.90
C TYR A 66 6.30 9.86 2.84
N CYS A 67 7.04 8.75 3.05
CA CYS A 67 6.68 7.70 4.00
C CYS A 67 6.69 8.20 5.45
N THR A 68 7.69 8.98 5.87
CA THR A 68 7.76 9.55 7.22
C THR A 68 6.56 10.47 7.49
N LYS A 69 6.25 11.39 6.58
CA LYS A 69 5.07 12.26 6.69
C LYS A 69 3.76 11.46 6.76
N THR A 70 3.68 10.36 6.03
CA THR A 70 2.53 9.45 6.05
C THR A 70 2.42 8.72 7.39
N ALA A 71 3.54 8.27 7.96
CA ALA A 71 3.58 7.64 9.28
C ALA A 71 3.19 8.63 10.40
N GLU A 72 3.69 9.87 10.35
CA GLU A 72 3.30 10.93 11.29
C GLU A 72 1.79 11.19 11.24
N ARG A 73 1.22 11.29 10.04
CA ARG A 73 -0.23 11.45 9.85
C ARG A 73 -1.00 10.25 10.41
N TYR A 74 -0.57 9.03 10.11
CA TYR A 74 -1.17 7.80 10.63
C TYR A 74 -1.21 7.83 12.17
N ILE A 75 -0.08 8.13 12.82
CA ILE A 75 0.02 8.20 14.27
C ILE A 75 -0.88 9.30 14.83
N SER A 76 -0.92 10.48 14.21
CA SER A 76 -1.75 11.59 14.68
C SER A 76 -3.25 11.28 14.68
N LEU A 77 -3.73 10.53 13.68
CA LEU A 77 -5.15 10.24 13.48
C LEU A 77 -5.58 8.93 14.15
N TYR A 78 -4.71 7.93 14.15
CA TYR A 78 -5.04 6.54 14.47
C TYR A 78 -4.09 5.90 15.49
N LYS A 79 -3.49 6.69 16.40
CA LYS A 79 -2.59 6.20 17.47
C LYS A 79 -3.12 5.01 18.29
N TRP A 80 -4.44 4.83 18.33
CA TRP A 80 -5.09 3.74 19.07
C TRP A 80 -4.96 2.38 18.37
N TYR A 81 -4.68 2.36 17.07
CA TYR A 81 -4.48 1.15 16.29
C TYR A 81 -2.99 0.94 16.04
N TYR A 82 -2.44 -0.17 16.53
CA TYR A 82 -1.04 -0.50 16.28
C TYR A 82 -0.79 -0.72 14.80
N MET A 83 0.22 -0.04 14.26
CA MET A 83 0.58 -0.14 12.85
C MET A 83 0.92 -1.59 12.50
N PRO A 84 0.26 -2.21 11.49
CA PRO A 84 0.59 -3.56 11.06
C PRO A 84 2.06 -3.68 10.63
N SER A 85 2.67 -4.85 10.84
CA SER A 85 4.09 -5.07 10.55
C SER A 85 4.46 -4.82 9.08
N SER A 86 3.56 -5.11 8.13
CA SER A 86 3.73 -4.79 6.71
C SER A 86 3.77 -3.28 6.46
N VAL A 87 2.84 -2.53 7.06
CA VAL A 87 2.77 -1.06 6.98
C VAL A 87 3.99 -0.43 7.64
N HIS A 88 4.41 -0.94 8.80
CA HIS A 88 5.62 -0.47 9.47
C HIS A 88 6.87 -0.66 8.61
N LYS A 89 7.06 -1.87 8.07
CA LYS A 89 8.17 -2.15 7.15
C LYS A 89 8.13 -1.23 5.93
N LEU A 90 6.94 -1.00 5.36
CA LEU A 90 6.79 -0.10 4.22
C LEU A 90 7.17 1.35 4.55
N LEU A 91 6.67 1.90 5.65
CA LEU A 91 6.85 3.32 5.98
C LEU A 91 8.21 3.65 6.60
N PHE A 92 8.79 2.74 7.39
CA PHE A 92 10.05 2.99 8.09
C PHE A 92 11.27 2.35 7.41
N HIS A 93 11.09 1.24 6.69
CA HIS A 93 12.19 0.52 6.05
C HIS A 93 12.10 0.52 4.52
N GLY A 94 11.00 0.98 3.92
CA GLY A 94 10.81 0.96 2.47
C GLY A 94 11.88 1.74 1.71
N ALA A 95 12.32 2.89 2.24
CA ALA A 95 13.39 3.69 1.64
C ALA A 95 14.74 2.96 1.64
N ASP A 96 15.08 2.29 2.76
CA ASP A 96 16.32 1.51 2.87
C ASP A 96 16.29 0.31 1.92
N ILE A 97 15.15 -0.38 1.80
CA ILE A 97 14.98 -1.47 0.85
C ILE A 97 15.20 -0.97 -0.59
N ILE A 98 14.58 0.16 -0.97
CA ILE A 98 14.77 0.75 -2.31
C ILE A 98 16.24 1.14 -2.53
N LYS A 99 16.90 1.72 -1.53
CA LYS A 99 18.32 2.13 -1.60
C LYS A 99 19.26 0.94 -1.85
N HIS A 100 18.97 -0.21 -1.24
CA HIS A 100 19.81 -1.40 -1.33
C HIS A 100 19.38 -2.40 -2.41
N ALA A 101 18.22 -2.19 -3.04
CA ALA A 101 17.76 -3.02 -4.15
C ALA A 101 18.62 -2.84 -5.40
N ILE A 102 19.08 -3.95 -5.99
CA ILE A 102 19.89 -3.96 -7.22
C ILE A 102 19.05 -3.54 -8.43
N VAL A 103 17.79 -3.96 -8.45
CA VAL A 103 16.81 -3.68 -9.51
C VAL A 103 15.61 -2.93 -8.92
N PRO A 104 14.83 -2.19 -9.73
CA PRO A 104 13.57 -1.59 -9.29
C PRO A 104 12.68 -2.61 -8.57
N ILE A 105 12.17 -2.24 -7.39
CA ILE A 105 11.52 -3.20 -6.49
C ILE A 105 10.28 -3.86 -7.10
N GLY A 106 9.53 -3.16 -7.95
CA GLY A 106 8.37 -3.73 -8.67
C GLY A 106 8.75 -4.85 -9.64
N GLN A 107 10.00 -4.93 -10.08
CA GLN A 107 10.50 -6.05 -10.90
C GLN A 107 10.76 -7.32 -10.08
N LEU A 108 10.77 -7.22 -8.75
CA LEU A 108 10.89 -8.34 -7.81
C LEU A 108 9.51 -8.82 -7.31
N SER A 109 8.43 -8.41 -7.98
CA SER A 109 7.05 -8.71 -7.56
C SER A 109 6.70 -10.19 -7.73
N GLU A 110 6.01 -10.75 -6.74
CA GLU A 110 5.43 -12.09 -6.80
C GLU A 110 4.21 -12.18 -7.72
N GLU A 111 3.57 -11.05 -8.05
CA GLU A 111 2.38 -10.99 -8.92
C GLU A 111 2.61 -11.67 -10.28
N ALA A 112 3.84 -11.61 -10.81
CA ALA A 112 4.19 -12.27 -12.07
C ALA A 112 4.14 -13.81 -11.97
N GLN A 113 4.48 -14.37 -10.80
CA GLN A 113 4.36 -15.80 -10.55
C GLN A 113 2.90 -16.19 -10.29
N GLU A 114 2.15 -15.35 -9.57
CA GLU A 114 0.73 -15.59 -9.28
C GLU A 114 -0.15 -15.57 -10.54
N ALA A 115 0.17 -14.72 -11.53
CA ALA A 115 -0.54 -14.66 -12.81
C ALA A 115 -0.41 -15.95 -13.66
N ARG A 116 0.48 -16.87 -13.28
CA ARG A 116 0.68 -18.16 -13.96
C ARG A 116 -0.18 -19.29 -13.38
N ASN A 117 -0.84 -19.07 -12.24
CA ASN A 117 -1.71 -20.05 -11.58
C ASN A 117 -3.13 -19.96 -12.12
#